data_AF-A0A350X515-F1
#
_entry.id   AF-A0A350X515-F1
#
_cell.length_a   1.000
_cell.length_b   1.000
_cell.length_c   1.000
_cell.angle_alpha   90.00
_cell.angle_beta   90.00
_cell.angle_gamma   90.00
#
_symmetry.space_group_name_H-M   'P 1'
#
loop_
_entity.id
_entity.type
_entity.pdbx_description
1 polymer ?
#
loop_
_entity_poly.entity_id
_entity_poly.type
_entity_poly.pdbx_seq_one_letter_code
_entity_poly.pdbx_strand_id
1 'polypeptide(L)'
;DWIVFLASTYILELDASKDFARMAKVLPEDDPNSKNLKQGILSIANDETRHAAYLYEGLQRRLSDTAAAEIIAEWRQRKVNALIAMASNLFQKGGKIPTMVQEGAPTDLPDVEIAESELAIA
;
A
#
# COMPACT_ATOMS: atom_id res chain seq x y z
N ASP A 1 -3.04 -21.33 2.61
CA ASP A 1 -3.63 -21.23 3.96
C ASP A 1 -4.58 -20.03 3.96
N TRP A 2 -5.84 -20.24 4.34
CA TRP A 2 -6.88 -19.19 4.34
C TRP A 2 -6.67 -18.13 5.42
N ILE A 3 -6.14 -18.49 6.59
CA ILE A 3 -5.90 -17.53 7.68
C ILE A 3 -4.79 -16.56 7.25
N VAL A 4 -3.73 -17.09 6.64
CA VAL A 4 -2.64 -16.29 6.06
C VAL A 4 -3.17 -15.31 5.01
N PHE A 5 -3.99 -15.77 4.06
CA PHE A 5 -4.57 -14.91 3.05
C PHE A 5 -5.44 -13.81 3.67
N LEU A 6 -6.41 -14.17 4.50
CA LEU A 6 -7.35 -13.22 5.09
C LEU A 6 -6.65 -12.16 5.94
N ALA A 7 -5.69 -12.56 6.79
CA ALA A 7 -4.98 -11.63 7.67
C ALA A 7 -3.98 -10.74 6.91
N SER A 8 -3.24 -11.29 5.94
CA SER A 8 -2.30 -10.49 5.15
C SER A 8 -3.03 -9.50 4.23
N THR A 9 -4.07 -9.94 3.52
CA THR A 9 -4.88 -9.07 2.67
C THR A 9 -5.65 -8.04 3.48
N TYR A 10 -6.17 -8.38 4.67
CA TYR A 10 -6.82 -7.41 5.55
C TYR A 10 -5.95 -6.18 5.83
N ILE A 11 -4.65 -6.40 6.12
CA ILE A 11 -3.70 -5.32 6.36
C ILE A 11 -3.50 -4.48 5.10
N LEU A 12 -3.39 -5.10 3.93
CA LEU A 12 -3.20 -4.40 2.66
C LEU A 12 -4.39 -3.51 2.33
N GLU A 13 -5.61 -4.04 2.36
CA GLU A 13 -6.81 -3.25 2.05
C GLU A 13 -7.05 -2.14 3.06
N LEU A 14 -6.83 -2.43 4.35
CA LEU A 14 -6.99 -1.42 5.40
C LEU A 14 -6.00 -0.27 5.23
N ASP A 15 -4.76 -0.53 4.85
CA ASP A 15 -3.78 0.54 4.68
C ASP A 15 -3.96 1.26 3.34
N ALA A 16 -4.32 0.54 2.27
CA ALA A 16 -4.70 1.12 0.98
C ALA A 16 -5.88 2.10 1.13
N SER A 17 -6.92 1.74 1.90
CA SER A 17 -8.05 2.63 2.18
C SER A 17 -7.61 3.98 2.75
N LYS A 18 -6.62 3.96 3.65
CA LYS A 18 -6.08 5.16 4.29
C LYS A 18 -5.16 5.93 3.36
N ASP A 19 -4.39 5.24 2.53
CA ASP A 19 -3.56 5.88 1.51
C ASP A 19 -4.41 6.63 0.50
N PHE A 20 -5.47 6.01 -0.03
CA PHE A 20 -6.41 6.68 -0.92
C PHE A 20 -7.12 7.86 -0.23
N ALA A 21 -7.56 7.70 1.02
CA ALA A 21 -8.16 8.82 1.76
C ALA A 21 -7.18 10.00 1.94
N ARG A 22 -5.89 9.73 2.18
CA ARG A 22 -4.84 10.76 2.25
C ARG A 22 -4.57 11.40 0.89
N MET A 23 -4.50 10.61 -0.18
CA MET A 23 -4.32 11.10 -1.55
C MET A 23 -5.48 12.02 -1.96
N ALA A 24 -6.71 11.64 -1.66
CA ALA A 24 -7.88 12.48 -1.91
C ALA A 24 -7.82 13.80 -1.11
N LYS A 25 -7.28 13.77 0.11
CA LYS A 25 -7.21 14.96 0.97
C LYS A 25 -6.30 16.04 0.41
N VAL A 26 -5.25 15.69 -0.32
CA VAL A 26 -4.28 16.67 -0.88
C VAL A 26 -4.75 17.31 -2.19
N LEU A 27 -5.84 16.83 -2.80
CA LEU A 27 -6.36 17.39 -4.03
C LEU A 27 -7.06 18.74 -3.82
N PRO A 28 -6.85 19.73 -4.71
CA PRO A 28 -7.54 21.02 -4.69
C PRO A 28 -9.06 20.87 -4.84
N GLU A 29 -9.81 21.81 -4.27
CA GLU A 29 -11.29 21.85 -4.31
C GLU A 29 -11.85 22.87 -5.31
N ASP A 30 -11.02 23.80 -5.76
CA ASP A 30 -11.34 24.91 -6.64
C ASP A 30 -11.24 24.56 -8.13
N ASP A 31 -10.55 23.47 -8.47
CA ASP A 31 -10.50 22.90 -9.81
C ASP A 31 -11.54 21.77 -10.00
N PRO A 32 -12.49 21.88 -10.96
CA PRO A 32 -13.50 20.85 -11.21
C PRO A 32 -12.94 19.46 -11.52
N ASN A 33 -11.79 19.36 -12.20
CA ASN A 33 -11.17 18.06 -12.52
C ASN A 33 -10.60 17.41 -11.26
N SER A 34 -9.89 18.16 -10.44
CA SER A 34 -9.37 17.74 -9.14
C SER A 34 -10.49 17.29 -8.21
N LYS A 35 -11.64 17.98 -8.22
CA LYS A 35 -12.81 17.61 -7.43
C LYS A 35 -13.41 16.26 -7.86
N ASN A 36 -13.56 16.01 -9.16
CA ASN A 36 -14.05 14.73 -9.67
C ASN A 36 -13.07 13.58 -9.35
N LEU A 37 -11.77 13.83 -9.52
CA LEU A 37 -10.72 12.88 -9.15
C LEU A 37 -10.76 12.56 -7.65
N LYS A 38 -10.91 13.57 -6.81
CA LYS A 38 -11.06 13.43 -5.36
C LYS A 38 -12.23 12.53 -5.00
N GLN A 39 -13.39 12.74 -5.62
CA GLN A 39 -14.56 11.88 -5.41
C GLN A 39 -14.28 10.43 -5.83
N GLY A 40 -13.62 10.21 -6.96
CA GLY A 40 -13.22 8.88 -7.42
C GLY A 40 -12.29 8.18 -6.41
N ILE A 41 -11.24 8.86 -5.95
CA ILE A 41 -10.29 8.30 -4.97
C ILE A 41 -10.98 8.02 -3.63
N LEU A 42 -11.89 8.89 -3.17
CA LEU A 42 -12.68 8.62 -1.96
C LEU A 42 -13.62 7.42 -2.11
N SER A 43 -14.17 7.21 -3.31
CA SER A 43 -14.96 6.00 -3.60
C SER A 43 -14.09 4.75 -3.43
N ILE A 44 -12.89 4.74 -4.01
CA ILE A 44 -11.94 3.62 -3.86
C ILE A 44 -11.58 3.40 -2.39
N ALA A 45 -11.28 4.47 -1.64
CA ALA A 45 -10.98 4.37 -0.21
C ALA A 45 -12.11 3.69 0.58
N ASN A 46 -13.37 4.01 0.26
CA ASN A 46 -14.53 3.38 0.86
C ASN A 46 -14.67 1.91 0.46
N ASP A 47 -14.33 1.56 -0.78
CA ASP A 47 -14.38 0.18 -1.28
C ASP A 47 -13.35 -0.68 -0.53
N GLU A 48 -12.11 -0.22 -0.40
CA GLU A 48 -11.07 -0.93 0.35
C GLU A 48 -11.39 -1.05 1.84
N THR A 49 -12.06 -0.06 2.42
CA THR A 49 -12.58 -0.16 3.80
C THR A 49 -13.57 -1.32 3.94
N ARG A 50 -14.45 -1.52 2.95
CA ARG A 50 -15.41 -2.63 2.94
C ARG A 50 -14.73 -3.97 2.68
N HIS A 51 -13.74 -4.01 1.80
CA HIS A 51 -12.94 -5.22 1.58
C HIS A 51 -12.22 -5.65 2.85
N ALA A 52 -11.58 -4.72 3.56
CA ALA A 52 -10.96 -4.99 4.86
C ALA A 52 -11.98 -5.52 5.88
N ALA A 53 -13.16 -4.90 5.98
CA ALA A 53 -14.21 -5.38 6.89
C ALA A 53 -14.66 -6.82 6.56
N TYR A 54 -14.83 -7.15 5.29
CA TYR A 54 -15.20 -8.50 4.86
C TYR A 54 -14.12 -9.54 5.17
N LEU A 55 -12.84 -9.19 4.98
CA LEU A 55 -11.71 -10.06 5.33
C LEU A 55 -11.63 -10.29 6.83
N TYR A 56 -11.88 -9.26 7.64
CA TYR A 56 -11.92 -9.37 9.10
C TYR A 56 -13.06 -10.28 9.56
N GLU A 57 -14.25 -10.11 9.00
CA GLU A 57 -15.37 -11.02 9.25
C GLU A 57 -15.01 -12.46 8.84
N GLY A 58 -14.31 -12.63 7.72
CA GLY A 58 -13.76 -13.91 7.27
C GLY A 58 -12.84 -14.58 8.30
N LEU A 59 -12.03 -13.79 9.04
CA LEU A 59 -11.20 -14.28 10.14
C LEU A 59 -12.06 -14.66 11.35
N GLN A 60 -13.00 -13.80 11.76
CA GLN A 60 -13.87 -14.04 12.92
C GLN A 60 -14.78 -15.28 12.75
N ARG A 61 -15.12 -15.65 11.51
CA ARG A 61 -15.83 -16.92 11.25
C ARG A 61 -14.98 -18.17 11.49
N ARG A 62 -13.66 -18.03 11.56
CA ARG A 62 -12.69 -19.14 11.64
C ARG A 62 -11.92 -19.16 12.97
N LEU A 63 -11.83 -18.02 13.64
CA LEU A 63 -11.03 -17.78 14.83
C LEU A 63 -11.88 -17.06 15.87
N SER A 64 -11.51 -17.17 17.15
CA SER A 64 -12.05 -16.26 18.17
C SER A 64 -11.60 -14.82 17.88
N ASP A 65 -12.32 -13.84 18.43
CA ASP A 65 -11.96 -12.43 18.29
C ASP A 65 -10.53 -12.13 18.76
N THR A 66 -10.10 -12.77 19.85
CA THR A 66 -8.73 -12.67 20.37
C THR A 66 -7.71 -13.22 19.37
N ALA A 67 -7.93 -14.42 18.83
CA ALA A 67 -7.01 -15.02 17.87
C ALA A 67 -6.98 -14.25 16.53
N ALA A 68 -8.12 -13.70 16.10
CA ALA A 68 -8.19 -12.81 14.94
C ALA A 68 -7.39 -11.51 15.15
N ALA A 69 -7.46 -10.92 16.34
CA ALA A 69 -6.67 -9.74 16.68
C ALA A 69 -5.16 -10.04 16.74
N GLU A 70 -4.78 -11.17 17.34
CA GLU A 70 -3.38 -11.60 17.44
C GLU A 70 -2.75 -11.82 16.06
N ILE A 71 -3.43 -12.56 15.16
CA ILE A 71 -2.89 -12.82 13.82
C ILE A 71 -2.76 -11.53 13.00
N ILE A 72 -3.71 -10.59 13.14
CA ILE A 72 -3.63 -9.28 12.49
C ILE A 72 -2.45 -8.47 13.02
N ALA A 73 -2.22 -8.48 14.34
CA ALA A 73 -1.07 -7.81 14.94
C ALA A 73 0.25 -8.41 14.43
N GLU A 74 0.32 -9.73 14.30
CA GLU A 74 1.48 -10.42 13.74
C GLU A 74 1.74 -9.99 12.27
N TRP A 75 0.71 -9.98 11.42
CA TRP A 75 0.85 -9.56 10.03
C TRP A 75 1.22 -8.08 9.88
N ARG A 76 0.68 -7.22 10.76
CA ARG A 76 1.10 -5.82 10.83
C ARG A 76 2.59 -5.71 11.15
N GLN A 77 3.08 -6.47 12.13
CA GLN A 77 4.50 -6.48 12.49
C GLN A 77 5.38 -7.00 11.35
N ARG A 78 4.97 -8.08 10.68
CA ARG A 78 5.67 -8.64 9.50
C ARG A 78 5.80 -7.62 8.39
N LYS A 79 4.72 -6.87 8.09
CA LYS A 79 4.76 -5.80 7.08
C LYS A 79 5.75 -4.71 7.46
N VAL A 80 5.73 -4.23 8.69
CA VAL A 80 6.68 -3.21 9.18
C VAL A 80 8.12 -3.71 9.05
N ASN A 81 8.39 -4.94 9.48
CA ASN A 81 9.71 -5.54 9.36
C ASN A 81 10.16 -5.64 7.89
N ALA A 82 9.25 -6.00 6.98
CA ALA A 82 9.54 -6.06 5.55
C ALA A 82 9.86 -4.68 4.96
N LEU A 83 9.12 -3.63 5.35
CA LEU A 83 9.38 -2.26 4.91
C LEU A 83 10.74 -1.75 5.41
N ILE A 84 11.08 -2.01 6.68
CA ILE A 84 12.39 -1.65 7.24
C ILE A 84 13.52 -2.40 6.52
N ALA A 85 13.33 -3.70 6.25
CA ALA A 85 14.31 -4.50 5.54
C ALA A 85 14.50 -4.01 4.10
N MET A 86 13.41 -3.66 3.40
CA MET A 86 13.44 -3.07 2.07
C MET A 86 14.21 -1.74 2.07
N ALA A 87 13.89 -0.83 2.98
CA ALA A 87 14.59 0.45 3.11
C ALA A 87 16.08 0.25 3.43
N SER A 88 16.41 -0.62 4.38
CA SER A 88 17.80 -0.92 4.75
C SER A 88 18.60 -1.49 3.57
N ASN A 89 17.99 -2.39 2.80
CA ASN A 89 18.61 -2.96 1.60
C ASN A 89 18.84 -1.89 0.52
N LEU A 90 17.90 -0.96 0.35
CA LEU A 90 18.05 0.16 -0.58
C LEU A 90 19.24 1.06 -0.19
N PHE A 91 19.38 1.40 1.09
CA PHE A 91 20.52 2.16 1.58
C PHE A 91 21.85 1.40 1.41
N GLN A 92 21.89 0.11 1.74
CA GLN A 92 23.10 -0.72 1.59
C GLN A 92 23.55 -0.86 0.13
N LYS A 93 22.61 -0.84 -0.83
CA LYS A 93 22.88 -0.94 -2.27
C LYS A 93 23.13 0.42 -2.95
N GLY A 94 23.30 1.50 -2.18
CA GLY A 94 23.57 2.83 -2.72
C GLY A 94 22.41 3.40 -3.54
N GLY A 95 21.17 3.17 -3.11
CA GLY A 95 19.97 3.72 -3.76
C GLY A 95 19.48 2.95 -4.99
N LYS A 96 20.12 1.83 -5.36
CA LYS A 96 19.68 1.00 -6.49
C LYS A 96 18.50 0.11 -6.09
N ILE A 97 17.30 0.48 -6.54
CA ILE A 97 16.10 -0.37 -6.43
C ILE A 97 16.26 -1.52 -7.43
N PRO A 98 16.04 -2.79 -7.04
CA PRO A 98 15.98 -3.89 -8.00
C PRO A 98 14.94 -3.59 -9.07
N THR A 99 15.35 -3.57 -10.34
CA THR A 99 14.44 -3.37 -11.46
C THR A 99 13.39 -4.48 -11.44
N MET A 100 12.12 -4.10 -11.41
CA MET A 100 11.02 -5.07 -11.52
C MET A 100 11.17 -5.79 -12.85
N VAL A 101 11.35 -7.12 -12.82
CA VAL A 101 11.35 -7.92 -14.05
C VAL A 101 9.94 -7.80 -14.64
N GLN A 102 9.80 -6.96 -15.67
CA GLN A 102 8.57 -6.93 -16.45
C GLN A 102 8.53 -8.21 -17.28
N GLU A 103 7.79 -9.20 -16.79
CA GLU A 103 7.44 -10.37 -17.60
C GLU A 103 6.53 -9.88 -18.75
N GLY A 104 7.12 -9.68 -19.94
CA GLY A 104 6.41 -9.37 -21.18
C GLY A 104 6.45 -7.91 -21.71
N ALA A 105 7.25 -7.00 -21.15
CA ALA A 105 7.45 -5.67 -21.77
C ALA A 105 8.58 -5.68 -22.83
N PRO A 106 8.46 -4.95 -23.95
CA PRO A 106 9.52 -4.84 -24.95
C PRO A 106 10.83 -4.36 -24.31
N THR A 107 11.94 -5.04 -24.58
CA THR A 107 13.25 -4.85 -23.95
C THR A 107 13.97 -3.54 -24.31
N ASP A 108 13.33 -2.63 -25.02
CA ASP A 108 13.94 -1.40 -25.54
C ASP A 108 13.23 -0.14 -25.00
N LEU A 109 13.11 -0.03 -23.67
CA LEU A 109 12.88 1.28 -23.04
C LEU A 109 14.16 1.65 -22.28
N PRO A 110 14.76 2.82 -22.55
CA PRO A 110 15.97 3.25 -21.87
C PRO A 110 15.72 3.38 -20.36
N ASP A 111 16.74 3.02 -19.59
CA ASP A 111 16.75 3.14 -18.14
C ASP A 111 16.27 4.54 -17.71
N VAL A 112 15.23 4.58 -16.87
CA VAL A 112 14.81 5.83 -16.23
C VAL A 112 15.81 6.12 -15.13
N GLU A 113 16.83 6.92 -15.44
CA GLU A 113 17.61 7.62 -14.43
C GLU A 113 16.67 8.57 -13.69
N ILE A 114 16.36 8.26 -12.43
CA ILE A 114 15.76 9.24 -11.54
C ILE A 114 16.83 10.30 -11.30
N ALA A 115 16.74 11.41 -12.02
CA ALA A 115 17.57 12.58 -11.78
C ALA A 115 17.48 12.95 -10.31
N GLU A 116 18.64 13.12 -9.66
CA GLU A 116 18.76 13.69 -8.33
C GLU A 116 18.06 15.05 -8.33
N SER A 117 16.81 15.10 -7.85
CA SER A 117 16.13 16.37 -7.66
C SER A 117 16.78 17.05 -6.46
N GLU A 118 17.53 18.11 -6.74
CA GLU A 118 18.15 19.02 -5.80
C GLU A 118 17.21 19.34 -4.63
N LEU A 119 17.46 18.71 -3.47
CA LEU A 119 17.18 19.30 -2.17
C LEU A 119 18.17 20.46 -1.96
N ALA A 120 18.00 21.53 -2.75
CA ALA A 120 18.65 22.81 -2.52
C ALA A 120 17.74 23.62 -1.59
N ILE A 121 18.22 23.74 -0.36
CA ILE A 121 17.79 24.68 0.67
C ILE A 121 17.74 26.10 0.06
N ALA A 122 16.59 26.76 0.19
CA ALA A 122 16.45 28.22 0.17
C ALA A 122 15.29 28.62 1.10
#